data_AF-A0A6I1JBT1-F1
#
_entry.id   AF-A0A6I1JBT1-F1
#
_cell.length_a   1.000
_cell.length_b   1.000
_cell.length_c   1.000
_cell.angle_alpha   90.00
_cell.angle_beta   90.00
_cell.angle_gamma   90.00
#
_symmetry.space_group_name_H-M   'P 1'
#
loop_
_entity.id
_entity.type
_entity.pdbx_description
1 polymer ?
#
loop_
_entity_poly.entity_id
_entity_poly.type
_entity_poly.pdbx_seq_one_letter_code
_entity_poly.pdbx_strand_id
1 'polypeptide(L)'
;GQPEMKATPATLTRVAVESDGFLLCRGETPAPDGLLWTRVATEGATGLLFASPKPVDGVAIIRSLAGADGMISEVSDPVRGLYRAAVFRDGRLDAVFFAGPGARDAWTIVQGLFARAVLDPADRRALLSGRSADGLADQGPTVCACFAIGLTTVRCAISAGATDVDAVGRATKAGTNCGSCRSEIRKLIAREGQLVPA
;
A
#
# COMPACT_ATOMS: atom_id res chain seq x y z
N GLY A 1 28.88 -34.51 11.87
CA GLY A 1 29.27 -33.10 11.72
C GLY A 1 28.42 -32.27 12.65
N GLN A 2 29.04 -31.46 13.51
CA GLN A 2 28.33 -30.68 14.53
C GLN A 2 27.58 -29.48 13.90
N PRO A 3 26.25 -29.39 14.03
CA PRO A 3 25.45 -28.27 13.53
C PRO A 3 25.77 -26.94 14.21
N GLU A 4 26.24 -26.97 15.46
CA GLU A 4 26.50 -25.78 16.29
C GLU A 4 27.67 -24.91 15.82
N MET A 5 28.62 -25.48 15.05
CA MET A 5 29.76 -24.74 14.49
C MET A 5 29.39 -23.78 13.35
N LYS A 6 28.11 -23.69 12.98
CA LYS A 6 27.59 -22.76 11.96
C LYS A 6 26.73 -21.64 12.54
N ALA A 7 26.58 -21.58 13.86
CA ALA A 7 25.85 -20.51 14.52
C ALA A 7 26.75 -19.27 14.61
N THR A 8 26.51 -18.28 13.75
CA THR A 8 27.07 -16.92 13.92
C THR A 8 26.14 -16.16 14.87
N PRO A 9 26.54 -15.88 16.13
CA PRO A 9 25.70 -15.10 17.03
C PRO A 9 25.51 -13.69 16.47
N ALA A 10 24.26 -13.25 16.39
CA ALA A 10 23.89 -11.91 15.97
C ALA A 10 23.06 -11.24 17.08
N THR A 11 23.28 -9.95 17.28
CA THR A 11 22.48 -9.13 18.20
C THR A 11 21.69 -8.13 17.37
N LEU A 12 20.38 -8.06 17.63
CA LEU A 12 19.50 -7.09 17.01
C LEU A 12 19.15 -6.01 18.03
N THR A 13 19.28 -4.75 17.64
CA THR A 13 18.82 -3.60 18.40
C THR A 13 17.77 -2.85 17.60
N ARG A 14 16.81 -2.25 18.29
CA ARG A 14 15.77 -1.45 17.64
C ARG A 14 16.41 -0.17 17.09
N VAL A 15 16.26 0.06 15.79
CA VAL A 15 16.58 1.36 15.19
C VAL A 15 15.39 2.30 15.43
N ALA A 16 15.66 3.49 15.97
CA ALA A 16 14.66 4.54 16.06
C ALA A 16 14.34 5.03 14.64
N VAL A 17 13.07 4.96 14.25
CA VAL A 17 12.59 5.43 12.95
C VAL A 17 11.81 6.72 13.19
N GLU A 18 12.29 7.81 12.60
CA GLU A 18 11.63 9.11 12.66
C GLU A 18 10.69 9.31 11.46
N SER A 19 11.02 8.70 10.32
CA SER A 19 10.21 8.77 9.11
C SER A 19 10.22 7.43 8.37
N ASP A 20 9.06 7.00 7.91
CA ASP A 20 8.92 5.88 7.00
C ASP A 20 7.89 6.20 5.90
N GLY A 21 7.96 5.44 4.82
CA GLY A 21 7.15 5.73 3.66
C GLY A 21 7.54 4.92 2.44
N PHE A 22 7.12 5.44 1.29
CA PHE A 22 7.47 4.88 0.00
C PHE A 22 7.63 5.94 -1.09
N LEU A 23 8.39 5.55 -2.11
CA LEU A 23 8.53 6.22 -3.38
C LEU A 23 8.14 5.24 -4.48
N LEU A 24 7.32 5.66 -5.44
CA LEU A 24 7.08 4.91 -6.68
C LEU A 24 7.32 5.87 -7.85
N CYS A 25 8.02 5.44 -8.89
CA CYS A 25 8.20 6.23 -10.11
C CYS A 25 8.29 5.34 -11.34
N ARG A 26 7.91 5.89 -12.50
CA ARG A 26 8.20 5.26 -13.78
C ARG A 26 9.68 5.44 -14.11
N GLY A 27 10.37 4.35 -14.43
CA GLY A 27 11.81 4.38 -14.69
C GLY A 27 12.65 4.07 -13.45
N GLU A 28 13.87 4.61 -13.43
CA GLU A 28 14.83 4.35 -12.36
C GLU A 28 14.51 5.19 -11.12
N THR A 29 14.38 4.52 -9.97
CA THR A 29 14.18 5.19 -8.69
C THR A 29 15.53 5.42 -8.02
N PRO A 30 16.08 6.65 -8.03
CA PRO A 30 17.28 6.92 -7.25
C PRO A 30 16.94 6.67 -5.77
N ALA A 31 17.79 5.93 -5.07
CA ALA A 31 17.65 5.76 -3.64
C ALA A 31 18.37 6.92 -2.94
N PRO A 32 17.66 7.81 -2.23
CA PRO A 32 18.30 8.86 -1.46
C PRO A 32 19.30 8.29 -0.45
N ASP A 33 20.44 8.96 -0.30
CA ASP A 33 21.47 8.59 0.66
C ASP A 33 20.92 8.58 2.09
N GLY A 34 21.39 7.63 2.90
CA GLY A 34 21.04 7.53 4.32
C GLY A 34 19.68 6.90 4.63
N LEU A 35 18.92 6.47 3.62
CA LEU A 35 17.70 5.69 3.81
C LEU A 35 17.99 4.21 4.06
N LEU A 36 17.25 3.60 4.99
CA LEU A 36 17.09 2.15 5.04
C LEU A 36 15.97 1.79 4.08
N TRP A 37 16.28 1.13 2.96
CA TRP A 37 15.29 0.91 1.91
C TRP A 37 15.32 -0.50 1.32
N THR A 38 14.17 -0.92 0.78
CA THR A 38 14.03 -2.09 -0.08
C THR A 38 13.41 -1.65 -1.40
N ARG A 39 13.94 -2.15 -2.52
CA ARG A 39 13.41 -1.87 -3.85
C ARG A 39 12.46 -2.95 -4.29
N VAL A 40 11.37 -2.54 -4.93
CA VAL A 40 10.30 -3.40 -5.42
C VAL A 40 10.00 -3.02 -6.86
N ALA A 41 10.09 -3.98 -7.78
CA ALA A 41 9.59 -3.82 -9.13
C ALA A 41 8.08 -4.03 -9.15
N THR A 42 7.34 -3.15 -9.81
CA THR A 42 5.89 -3.23 -9.93
C THR A 42 5.48 -3.14 -11.40
N GLU A 43 4.21 -3.40 -11.69
CA GLU A 43 3.70 -3.22 -13.04
C GLU A 43 3.71 -1.72 -13.40
N GLY A 44 4.58 -1.35 -14.33
CA GLY A 44 4.67 0.01 -14.85
C GLY A 44 5.43 1.02 -13.97
N ALA A 45 6.06 0.59 -12.87
CA ALA A 45 6.89 1.44 -12.00
C ALA A 45 7.98 0.65 -11.27
N THR A 46 8.93 1.38 -10.69
CA THR A 46 9.83 0.89 -9.65
C THR A 46 9.53 1.65 -8.37
N GLY A 47 9.62 1.00 -7.23
CA GLY A 47 9.44 1.68 -5.94
C GLY A 47 10.47 1.32 -4.89
N LEU A 48 10.55 2.20 -3.90
CA LEU A 48 11.35 2.05 -2.70
C LEU A 48 10.41 2.14 -1.50
N LEU A 49 10.41 1.10 -0.66
CA LEU A 49 9.90 1.19 0.70
C LEU A 49 11.07 1.63 1.58
N PHE A 50 10.93 2.72 2.32
CA PHE A 50 12.03 3.29 3.11
C PHE A 50 11.64 3.54 4.56
N ALA A 51 12.62 3.44 5.45
CA ALA A 51 12.62 3.96 6.81
C ALA A 51 13.89 4.81 7.00
N SER A 52 13.80 5.80 7.88
CA SER A 52 14.90 6.71 8.16
C SER A 52 14.90 7.10 9.64
N PRO A 53 16.08 7.14 10.29
CA PRO A 53 16.22 7.71 11.62
C PRO A 53 16.21 9.25 11.63
N LYS A 54 16.06 9.88 10.45
CA LYS A 54 16.02 11.34 10.25
C LYS A 54 14.85 11.71 9.32
N PRO A 55 14.37 12.96 9.34
CA PRO A 55 13.40 13.43 8.35
C PRO A 55 13.96 13.28 6.93
N VAL A 56 13.09 12.86 6.01
CA VAL A 56 13.42 12.72 4.59
C VAL A 56 12.88 13.93 3.86
N ASP A 57 13.72 14.59 3.06
CA ASP A 57 13.31 15.73 2.23
C ASP A 57 12.51 15.26 1.00
N GLY A 58 11.25 14.90 1.24
CA GLY A 58 10.33 14.47 0.19
C GLY A 58 10.09 15.54 -0.88
N VAL A 59 10.19 16.83 -0.50
CA VAL A 59 10.00 17.96 -1.40
C VAL A 59 11.13 18.00 -2.42
N ALA A 60 12.38 17.89 -1.98
CA ALA A 60 13.53 17.82 -2.89
C ALA A 60 13.46 16.60 -3.82
N ILE A 61 13.08 15.44 -3.28
CA ILE A 61 12.92 14.19 -4.06
C ILE A 61 11.89 14.36 -5.17
N ILE A 62 10.69 14.85 -4.84
CA ILE A 62 9.62 15.01 -5.83
C ILE A 62 9.91 16.08 -6.86
N ARG A 63 10.53 17.20 -6.46
CA ARG A 63 10.95 18.22 -7.42
C ARG A 63 11.99 17.69 -8.40
N SER A 64 12.95 16.91 -7.93
CA SER A 64 13.93 16.24 -8.78
C SER A 64 13.25 15.31 -9.81
N LEU A 65 12.31 14.49 -9.35
CA LEU A 65 11.57 13.55 -10.22
C LEU A 65 10.60 14.25 -11.18
N ALA A 66 10.06 15.41 -10.79
CA ALA A 66 9.20 16.21 -11.67
C ALA A 66 9.98 16.77 -12.87
N GLY A 67 11.24 17.18 -12.67
CA GLY A 67 12.00 17.85 -13.71
C GLY A 67 11.31 19.14 -14.18
N ALA A 68 11.50 19.51 -15.45
CA ALA A 68 10.90 20.72 -16.00
C ALA A 68 9.40 20.59 -16.33
N ASP A 69 8.97 19.39 -16.75
CA ASP A 69 7.65 19.17 -17.36
C ASP A 69 6.65 18.45 -16.44
N GLY A 70 7.07 18.05 -15.25
CA GLY A 70 6.22 17.35 -14.28
C GLY A 70 5.34 18.31 -13.49
N MET A 71 4.03 18.09 -13.49
CA MET A 71 3.10 18.81 -12.61
C MET A 71 3.06 18.15 -11.24
N ILE A 72 3.44 18.90 -10.19
CA ILE A 72 3.40 18.43 -8.81
C ILE A 72 2.03 18.74 -8.19
N SER A 73 1.50 17.80 -7.43
CA SER A 73 0.41 18.04 -6.50
C SER A 73 0.77 17.44 -5.15
N GLU A 74 0.63 18.22 -4.08
CA GLU A 74 1.14 17.85 -2.75
C GLU A 74 0.19 18.21 -1.60
N VAL A 75 0.32 17.46 -0.51
CA VAL A 75 -0.35 17.66 0.77
C VAL A 75 0.73 17.53 1.85
N SER A 76 0.84 18.55 2.69
CA SER A 76 1.78 18.59 3.81
C SER A 76 1.04 18.95 5.09
N ASP A 77 1.22 18.14 6.12
CA ASP A 77 0.80 18.43 7.49
C ASP A 77 1.99 18.16 8.42
N PRO A 78 2.84 19.18 8.68
CA PRO A 78 4.01 19.05 9.53
C PRO A 78 3.66 18.69 10.99
N VAL A 79 2.48 19.10 11.47
CA VAL A 79 2.02 18.79 12.84
C VAL A 79 1.77 17.29 12.98
N ARG A 80 1.29 16.64 11.94
CA ARG A 80 1.09 15.17 11.88
C ARG A 80 2.28 14.41 11.29
N GLY A 81 3.36 15.10 10.93
CA GLY A 81 4.52 14.50 10.26
C GLY A 81 4.19 13.86 8.91
N LEU A 82 3.17 14.38 8.21
CA LEU A 82 2.66 13.84 6.96
C LEU A 82 3.17 14.66 5.78
N TYR A 83 3.73 13.98 4.78
CA TYR A 83 3.98 14.57 3.47
C TYR A 83 3.61 13.58 2.37
N ARG A 84 2.80 14.04 1.42
CA ARG A 84 2.38 13.27 0.24
C ARG A 84 2.49 14.14 -0.98
N ALA A 85 3.12 13.63 -2.02
CA ALA A 85 3.18 14.33 -3.28
C ALA A 85 3.15 13.36 -4.46
N ALA A 86 2.64 13.84 -5.57
CA ALA A 86 2.51 13.12 -6.83
C ALA A 86 2.96 14.01 -8.00
N VAL A 87 3.63 13.39 -8.97
CA VAL A 87 4.04 13.99 -10.24
C VAL A 87 3.15 13.44 -11.34
N PHE A 88 2.59 14.35 -12.14
CA PHE A 88 1.79 14.02 -13.32
C PHE A 88 2.43 14.54 -14.59
N ARG A 89 2.39 13.75 -15.67
CA ARG A 89 2.74 14.17 -17.03
C ARG A 89 1.63 13.74 -17.98
N ASP A 90 1.08 14.68 -18.74
CA ASP A 90 -0.07 14.45 -19.64
C ASP A 90 -1.25 13.75 -18.95
N GLY A 91 -1.43 14.06 -17.66
CA GLY A 91 -2.47 13.47 -16.82
C GLY A 91 -2.23 12.02 -16.36
N ARG A 92 -1.10 11.42 -16.74
CA ARG A 92 -0.63 10.12 -16.24
C ARG A 92 0.14 10.30 -14.93
N LEU A 93 -0.02 9.37 -13.99
CA LEU A 93 0.83 9.31 -12.80
C LEU A 93 2.23 8.88 -13.18
N ASP A 94 3.23 9.65 -12.76
CA ASP A 94 4.63 9.41 -13.10
C ASP A 94 5.50 9.12 -11.88
N ALA A 95 5.28 9.82 -10.78
CA ALA A 95 5.94 9.54 -9.51
C ALA A 95 5.07 9.90 -8.30
N VAL A 96 5.34 9.29 -7.15
CA VAL A 96 4.72 9.60 -5.85
C VAL A 96 5.72 9.42 -4.72
N PHE A 97 5.64 10.27 -3.71
CA PHE A 97 6.41 10.16 -2.47
C PHE A 97 5.48 10.37 -1.29
N PHE A 98 5.37 9.36 -0.44
CA PHE A 98 4.48 9.35 0.71
C PHE A 98 5.33 9.06 1.95
N ALA A 99 5.30 9.96 2.92
CA ALA A 99 6.01 9.82 4.19
C ALA A 99 5.09 10.20 5.36
N GLY A 100 5.30 9.52 6.49
CA GLY A 100 4.58 9.78 7.73
C GLY A 100 3.68 8.62 8.16
N PRO A 101 2.94 8.78 9.27
CA PRO A 101 2.17 7.70 9.89
C PRO A 101 1.20 7.04 8.89
N GLY A 102 1.29 5.71 8.75
CA GLY A 102 0.43 4.93 7.86
C GLY A 102 0.70 5.13 6.36
N ALA A 103 1.80 5.79 5.97
CA ALA A 103 2.13 6.01 4.56
C ALA A 103 2.21 4.69 3.79
N ARG A 104 2.92 3.69 4.33
CA ARG A 104 3.11 2.38 3.68
C ARG A 104 1.81 1.60 3.44
N ASP A 105 0.76 1.86 4.21
CA ASP A 105 -0.53 1.18 4.07
C ASP A 105 -1.21 1.50 2.71
N ALA A 106 -0.90 2.67 2.14
CA ALA A 106 -1.40 3.08 0.82
C ALA A 106 -0.65 2.44 -0.36
N TRP A 107 0.46 1.72 -0.12
CA TRP A 107 1.35 1.19 -1.17
C TRP A 107 0.58 0.45 -2.27
N THR A 108 -0.22 -0.56 -1.91
CA THR A 108 -0.87 -1.45 -2.89
C THR A 108 -1.85 -0.68 -3.78
N ILE A 109 -2.61 0.24 -3.19
CA ILE A 109 -3.60 1.05 -3.91
C ILE A 109 -2.87 1.99 -4.88
N VAL A 110 -1.85 2.70 -4.39
CA VAL A 110 -1.10 3.67 -5.18
C VAL A 110 -0.31 2.98 -6.30
N GLN A 111 0.28 1.81 -6.03
CA GLN A 111 0.93 0.99 -7.05
C GLN A 111 -0.04 0.66 -8.20
N GLY A 112 -1.28 0.29 -7.92
CA GLY A 112 -2.27 -0.03 -8.95
C GLY A 112 -2.59 1.13 -9.89
N LEU A 113 -2.46 2.38 -9.43
CA LEU A 113 -2.68 3.57 -10.26
C LEU A 113 -1.62 3.74 -11.35
N PHE A 114 -0.44 3.12 -11.22
CA PHE A 114 0.59 3.14 -12.26
C PHE A 114 0.26 2.24 -13.46
N ALA A 115 -0.73 1.37 -13.37
CA ALA A 115 -1.24 0.64 -14.54
C ALA A 115 -2.15 1.53 -15.43
N ARG A 116 -2.67 2.65 -14.91
CA ARG A 116 -3.56 3.55 -15.66
C ARG A 116 -2.79 4.48 -16.60
N ALA A 117 -3.31 4.64 -17.82
CA ALA A 117 -2.76 5.54 -18.83
C ALA A 117 -2.97 7.02 -18.45
N VAL A 118 -4.13 7.36 -17.90
CA VAL A 118 -4.47 8.71 -17.40
C VAL A 118 -5.27 8.54 -16.10
N LEU A 119 -5.01 9.39 -15.12
CA LEU A 119 -5.83 9.50 -13.91
C LEU A 119 -6.79 10.66 -14.03
N ASP A 120 -8.06 10.40 -13.75
CA ASP A 120 -9.08 11.43 -13.75
C ASP A 120 -8.94 12.37 -12.52
N PRO A 121 -9.63 13.52 -12.50
CA PRO A 121 -9.52 14.46 -11.38
C PRO A 121 -9.94 13.90 -10.02
N ALA A 122 -10.85 12.90 -9.97
CA ALA A 122 -11.27 12.28 -8.71
C ALA A 122 -10.16 11.40 -8.15
N ASP A 123 -9.56 10.54 -9.00
CA ASP A 123 -8.40 9.72 -8.68
C ASP A 123 -7.22 10.53 -8.15
N ARG A 124 -6.95 11.68 -8.76
CA ARG A 124 -5.85 12.56 -8.32
C ARG A 124 -6.09 13.14 -6.93
N ARG A 125 -7.32 13.59 -6.65
CA ARG A 125 -7.68 14.11 -5.32
C ARG A 125 -7.60 13.01 -4.27
N ALA A 126 -8.09 11.83 -4.63
CA ALA A 126 -8.07 10.68 -3.77
C ALA A 126 -6.67 10.23 -3.37
N LEU A 127 -5.78 10.11 -4.35
CA LEU A 127 -4.37 9.79 -4.16
C LEU A 127 -3.76 10.66 -3.05
N LEU A 128 -3.94 11.97 -3.11
CA LEU A 128 -3.32 12.91 -2.17
C LEU A 128 -4.02 12.98 -0.81
N SER A 129 -5.35 12.90 -0.80
CA SER A 129 -6.12 12.86 0.45
C SER A 129 -5.87 11.57 1.25
N GLY A 130 -5.26 10.55 0.63
CA GLY A 130 -5.14 9.19 1.18
C GLY A 130 -6.50 8.51 1.35
N ARG A 131 -7.52 9.02 0.66
CA ARG A 131 -8.84 8.41 0.54
C ARG A 131 -8.93 7.95 -0.90
N SER A 132 -8.77 6.66 -1.15
CA SER A 132 -8.94 6.02 -2.47
C SER A 132 -10.16 6.57 -3.22
N ALA A 133 -10.04 6.86 -4.52
CA ALA A 133 -11.07 7.56 -5.32
C ALA A 133 -12.31 6.74 -5.57
N ASP A 134 -12.15 5.44 -5.53
CA ASP A 134 -13.21 4.54 -5.18
C ASP A 134 -12.92 4.10 -3.76
N GLY A 135 -13.88 4.26 -2.85
CA GLY A 135 -13.78 3.91 -1.44
C GLY A 135 -13.51 2.42 -1.18
N LEU A 136 -12.37 1.88 -1.62
CA LEU A 136 -11.68 0.81 -0.93
C LEU A 136 -11.17 1.44 0.36
N ALA A 137 -12.09 1.49 1.31
CA ALA A 137 -11.83 1.45 2.74
C ALA A 137 -10.64 0.52 2.99
N ASP A 138 -9.81 0.91 3.96
CA ASP A 138 -8.81 0.07 4.61
C ASP A 138 -9.18 -1.41 4.43
N GLN A 139 -8.48 -2.10 3.53
CA GLN A 139 -8.82 -3.46 3.16
C GLN A 139 -8.58 -4.41 4.35
N GLY A 140 -7.94 -3.95 5.42
CA GLY A 140 -7.51 -4.76 6.53
C GLY A 140 -6.47 -5.81 6.11
N PRO A 141 -6.08 -6.71 7.02
CA PRO A 141 -5.13 -7.78 6.72
C PRO A 141 -5.56 -8.61 5.50
N THR A 142 -4.60 -9.01 4.67
CA THR A 142 -4.87 -9.86 3.50
C THR A 142 -5.46 -11.20 3.94
N VAL A 143 -6.63 -11.54 3.42
CA VAL A 143 -7.30 -12.84 3.62
C VAL A 143 -7.03 -13.77 2.44
N CYS A 144 -7.09 -13.29 1.20
CA CYS A 144 -6.81 -14.09 -0.01
C CYS A 144 -5.58 -13.56 -0.73
N ALA A 145 -4.45 -14.27 -0.61
CA ALA A 145 -3.19 -13.89 -1.26
C ALA A 145 -3.26 -13.96 -2.80
N CYS A 146 -4.01 -14.92 -3.37
CA CYS A 146 -4.10 -15.10 -4.82
C CYS A 146 -4.63 -13.87 -5.57
N PHE A 147 -5.56 -13.15 -4.95
CA PHE A 147 -6.22 -11.99 -5.54
C PHE A 147 -6.06 -10.73 -4.69
N ALA A 148 -5.15 -10.75 -3.70
CA ALA A 148 -4.91 -9.68 -2.74
C ALA A 148 -6.20 -9.14 -2.06
N ILE A 149 -7.15 -10.02 -1.71
CA ILE A 149 -8.40 -9.60 -1.05
C ILE A 149 -8.18 -9.47 0.45
N GLY A 150 -8.50 -8.29 1.00
CA GLY A 150 -8.38 -7.99 2.43
C GLY A 150 -9.64 -8.31 3.26
N LEU A 151 -9.44 -8.38 4.58
CA LEU A 151 -10.46 -8.65 5.58
C LEU A 151 -11.69 -7.75 5.45
N THR A 152 -11.51 -6.44 5.28
CA THR A 152 -12.63 -5.49 5.19
C THR A 152 -13.50 -5.76 3.98
N THR A 153 -12.91 -6.14 2.83
CA THR A 153 -13.69 -6.52 1.64
C THR A 153 -14.49 -7.80 1.87
N VAL A 154 -13.93 -8.78 2.57
CA VAL A 154 -14.67 -9.99 2.96
C VAL A 154 -15.83 -9.63 3.92
N ARG A 155 -15.58 -8.75 4.90
CA ARG A 155 -16.61 -8.27 5.84
C ARG A 155 -17.73 -7.50 5.17
N CYS A 156 -17.41 -6.64 4.21
CA CYS A 156 -18.40 -5.91 3.41
C CYS A 156 -19.27 -6.89 2.62
N ALA A 157 -18.69 -7.94 2.03
CA ALA A 157 -19.47 -8.97 1.33
C ALA A 157 -20.41 -9.73 2.28
N ILE A 158 -19.96 -10.07 3.49
CA ILE A 158 -20.78 -10.72 4.51
C ILE A 158 -21.91 -9.80 4.96
N SER A 159 -21.61 -8.53 5.24
CA SER A 159 -22.58 -7.52 5.64
C SER A 159 -23.61 -7.22 4.53
N ALA A 160 -23.24 -7.40 3.26
CA ALA A 160 -24.13 -7.32 2.11
C ALA A 160 -24.95 -8.60 1.86
N GLY A 161 -24.83 -9.62 2.72
CA GLY A 161 -25.66 -10.84 2.69
C GLY A 161 -24.95 -12.10 2.18
N ALA A 162 -23.63 -12.11 2.01
CA ALA A 162 -22.91 -13.34 1.69
C ALA A 162 -22.88 -14.30 2.89
N THR A 163 -23.65 -15.38 2.83
CA THR A 163 -23.82 -16.35 3.93
C THR A 163 -22.95 -17.60 3.81
N ASP A 164 -22.24 -17.78 2.69
CA ASP A 164 -21.32 -18.90 2.49
C ASP A 164 -20.05 -18.46 1.74
N VAL A 165 -19.05 -19.34 1.73
CA VAL A 165 -17.72 -19.06 1.12
C VAL A 165 -17.84 -18.81 -0.38
N ASP A 166 -18.80 -19.46 -1.05
CA ASP A 166 -18.95 -19.33 -2.50
C ASP A 166 -19.66 -18.01 -2.86
N ALA A 167 -20.56 -17.53 -2.02
CA ALA A 167 -21.17 -16.20 -2.10
C ALA A 167 -20.13 -15.09 -1.92
N VAL A 168 -19.23 -15.24 -0.93
CA VAL A 168 -18.07 -14.34 -0.76
C VAL A 168 -17.19 -14.42 -2.00
N GLY A 169 -16.94 -15.62 -2.55
CA GLY A 169 -16.17 -15.82 -3.76
C GLY A 169 -16.78 -15.15 -5.00
N ARG A 170 -18.11 -15.20 -5.16
CA ARG A 170 -18.81 -14.49 -6.24
C ARG A 170 -18.69 -12.97 -6.10
N ALA A 171 -18.77 -12.45 -4.88
CA ALA A 171 -18.68 -11.01 -4.62
C ALA A 171 -17.26 -10.45 -4.70
N THR A 172 -16.23 -11.25 -4.34
CA THR A 172 -14.87 -10.74 -4.08
C THR A 172 -13.75 -11.49 -4.80
N LYS A 173 -14.04 -12.62 -5.47
CA LYS A 173 -13.08 -13.62 -5.97
C LYS A 173 -12.33 -14.42 -4.89
N ALA A 174 -12.41 -14.06 -3.61
CA ALA A 174 -11.71 -14.78 -2.56
C ALA A 174 -12.17 -16.25 -2.47
N GLY A 175 -11.23 -17.19 -2.41
CA GLY A 175 -11.54 -18.62 -2.28
C GLY A 175 -11.93 -19.33 -3.58
N THR A 176 -11.77 -18.68 -4.74
CA THR A 176 -12.10 -19.24 -6.07
C THR A 176 -10.90 -19.76 -6.87
N ASN A 177 -9.66 -19.59 -6.38
CA ASN A 177 -8.43 -20.07 -7.02
C ASN A 177 -7.79 -21.24 -6.26
N CYS A 178 -6.80 -21.01 -5.39
CA CYS A 178 -6.12 -22.10 -4.66
C CYS A 178 -6.90 -22.61 -3.43
N GLY A 179 -7.93 -21.88 -3.00
CA GLY A 179 -8.79 -22.26 -1.87
C GLY A 179 -8.19 -22.11 -0.46
N SER A 180 -6.93 -21.68 -0.29
CA SER A 180 -6.27 -21.60 1.02
C SER A 180 -6.99 -20.70 2.04
N CYS A 181 -7.62 -19.63 1.57
CA CYS A 181 -8.36 -18.69 2.40
C CYS A 181 -9.79 -19.13 2.74
N ARG A 182 -10.29 -20.25 2.19
CA ARG A 182 -11.69 -20.70 2.39
C ARG A 182 -12.00 -21.03 3.85
N SER A 183 -11.03 -21.59 4.60
CA SER A 183 -11.18 -21.90 6.02
C SER A 183 -11.32 -20.64 6.87
N GLU A 184 -10.56 -19.60 6.56
CA GLU A 184 -10.61 -18.31 7.25
C GLU A 184 -11.91 -17.56 6.95
N ILE A 185 -12.34 -17.54 5.68
CA ILE A 185 -13.64 -16.97 5.27
C ILE A 185 -14.80 -17.62 6.04
N ARG A 186 -14.79 -18.95 6.21
CA ARG A 186 -15.82 -19.66 6.96
C ARG A 186 -15.88 -19.22 8.44
N LYS A 187 -14.72 -18.98 9.07
CA LYS A 187 -14.68 -18.47 10.44
C LYS A 187 -15.23 -17.04 10.54
N LEU A 188 -14.93 -16.20 9.56
CA LEU A 188 -15.45 -14.82 9.51
C LEU A 188 -16.98 -14.82 9.41
N ILE A 189 -17.54 -15.62 8.50
CA ILE A 189 -19.00 -15.81 8.37
C ILE A 189 -19.62 -16.26 9.69
N ALA A 190 -19.03 -17.27 10.35
CA ALA A 190 -19.55 -17.80 11.61
C ALA A 190 -19.50 -16.78 12.75
N ARG A 191 -18.45 -15.95 12.82
CA ARG A 191 -18.29 -14.90 13.84
C ARG A 191 -19.25 -13.74 13.63
N GLU A 192 -19.50 -13.35 12.37
CA GLU A 192 -20.27 -12.16 12.05
C GLU A 192 -21.76 -12.45 11.87
N GLY A 193 -22.13 -13.67 11.47
CA GLY A 193 -23.52 -14.12 11.42
C GLY A 193 -24.20 -14.27 12.79
N GLN A 194 -23.44 -14.19 13.90
CA GLN A 194 -23.97 -14.21 15.27
C GLN A 194 -24.29 -12.81 15.82
N LEU A 195 -23.96 -11.74 15.10
CA LEU A 195 -24.07 -10.35 15.57
C LEU A 195 -25.25 -9.56 14.97
N VAL A 196 -26.12 -10.19 14.18
CA VAL A 196 -27.34 -9.57 13.64
C VAL A 196 -28.51 -9.89 14.58
N PRO A 197 -28.96 -8.98 15.46
CA PRO A 197 -30.25 -9.15 16.12
C PRO A 197 -31.36 -9.03 15.08
N ALA A 198 -32.39 -9.88 15.24
CA ALA A 198 -33.59 -9.95 14.41
C ALA A 198 -34.35 -8.62 14.32
#